data_AF-A0A7X2IPU1-F1
#
_entry.id   AF-A0A7X2IPU1-F1
#
_cell.length_a   1.000
_cell.length_b   1.000
_cell.length_c   1.000
_cell.angle_alpha   90.00
_cell.angle_beta   90.00
_cell.angle_gamma   90.00
#
_symmetry.space_group_name_H-M   'P 1'
#
loop_
_entity.id
_entity.type
_entity.pdbx_description
1 polymer ?
#
loop_
_entity_poly.entity_id
_entity_poly.type
_entity_poly.pdbx_seq_one_letter_code
_entity_poly.pdbx_strand_id
1 'polypeptide(L)'
;MASLDWSPHMRLGVEMMDQAHRALLSRLKPMAHSSDSELRSSLPALIASMEQAFREEETLMASIAFPDADRHCEQHFKILYLLRMAQAALARADSRPARDAIALMPHWFLIHLPTKDMELSVALNMISPLVSTA
;
A
#
# COMPACT_ATOMS: atom_id res chain seq x y z
N MET A 1 18.17 7.07 -3.59
CA MET A 1 16.72 7.31 -3.36
C MET A 1 16.40 6.80 -1.97
N ALA A 2 15.54 7.47 -1.21
CA ALA A 2 15.22 7.05 0.15
C ALA A 2 14.35 5.79 0.12
N SER A 3 14.82 4.69 0.72
CA SER A 3 13.98 3.54 1.05
C SER A 3 13.33 3.76 2.41
N LEU A 4 12.05 3.44 2.54
CA LEU A 4 11.36 3.47 3.83
C LEU A 4 11.37 2.08 4.45
N ASP A 5 11.95 1.98 5.64
CA ASP A 5 11.94 0.75 6.43
C ASP A 5 10.76 0.74 7.39
N TRP A 6 10.19 -0.45 7.61
CA TRP A 6 9.16 -0.63 8.63
C TRP A 6 9.70 -0.23 10.01
N SER A 7 8.88 0.48 10.79
CA SER A 7 9.19 0.81 12.18
C SER A 7 7.99 0.56 13.08
N PRO A 8 8.18 0.34 14.40
CA PRO A 8 7.08 0.17 15.34
C PRO A 8 6.08 1.34 15.36
N HIS A 9 6.48 2.55 14.96
CA HIS A 9 5.61 3.73 14.86
C HIS A 9 4.58 3.64 13.72
N MET A 10 4.75 2.71 12.79
CA MET A 10 3.81 2.48 11.68
C MET A 10 2.73 1.44 12.02
N ARG A 11 2.79 0.86 13.22
CA ARG A 11 1.85 -0.18 13.66
C ARG A 11 0.48 0.42 13.95
N LEU A 12 -0.56 -0.17 13.36
CA LEU A 12 -1.96 0.20 13.57
C LEU A 12 -2.67 -0.69 14.60
N GLY A 13 -2.12 -1.87 14.92
CA GLY A 13 -2.75 -2.84 15.82
C GLY A 13 -3.79 -3.71 15.14
N VAL A 14 -3.95 -3.57 13.82
CA VAL A 14 -4.78 -4.44 12.98
C VAL A 14 -3.83 -5.36 12.21
N GLU A 15 -3.68 -6.61 12.68
CA GLU A 15 -2.63 -7.52 12.22
C GLU A 15 -2.61 -7.71 10.70
N MET A 16 -3.78 -7.83 10.07
CA MET A 16 -3.89 -7.95 8.59
C MET A 16 -3.26 -6.74 7.87
N MET A 17 -3.59 -5.51 8.29
CA MET A 17 -3.07 -4.28 7.71
C MET A 17 -1.56 -4.13 7.99
N ASP A 18 -1.15 -4.40 9.23
CA ASP A 18 0.25 -4.34 9.64
C ASP A 18 1.13 -5.34 8.87
N GLN A 19 0.62 -6.53 8.54
CA GLN A 19 1.32 -7.49 7.68
C GLN A 19 1.42 -6.99 6.24
N ALA A 20 0.33 -6.46 5.68
CA ALA A 20 0.31 -5.90 4.33
C ALA A 20 1.33 -4.75 4.19
N HIS A 21 1.40 -3.85 5.17
CA HIS A 21 2.35 -2.73 5.19
C HIS A 21 3.81 -3.20 5.27
N ARG A 22 4.11 -4.17 6.13
CA ARG A 22 5.44 -4.79 6.20
C ARG A 22 5.83 -5.42 4.87
N ALA A 23 4.91 -6.14 4.23
CA ALA A 23 5.13 -6.79 2.95
C ALA A 23 5.37 -5.77 1.83
N LEU A 24 4.59 -4.68 1.80
CA LEU A 24 4.75 -3.57 0.86
C LEU A 24 6.14 -2.95 0.95
N LEU A 25 6.55 -2.49 2.14
CA LEU A 25 7.85 -1.84 2.33
C LEU A 25 9.02 -2.79 2.03
N SER A 26 8.91 -4.04 2.43
CA SER A 26 9.92 -5.08 2.15
C SER A 26 10.09 -5.32 0.65
N ARG A 27 8.99 -5.27 -0.12
CA ARG A 27 9.01 -5.46 -1.58
C ARG A 27 9.53 -4.22 -2.32
N LEU A 28 9.22 -3.02 -1.84
CA LEU A 28 9.68 -1.76 -2.44
C LEU A 28 11.19 -1.54 -2.28
N LYS A 29 11.78 -1.97 -1.15
CA LYS A 29 13.19 -1.75 -0.83
C LYS A 29 14.18 -2.18 -1.94
N PRO A 30 14.13 -3.42 -2.47
CA PRO A 30 15.01 -3.81 -3.57
C PRO A 30 14.66 -3.14 -4.90
N MET A 31 13.39 -2.80 -5.13
CA MET A 31 12.92 -2.20 -6.39
C MET A 31 13.52 -0.82 -6.68
N ALA A 32 13.87 -0.06 -5.64
CA ALA A 32 14.51 1.26 -5.77
C ALA A 32 15.87 1.22 -6.49
N HIS A 33 16.53 0.06 -6.51
CA HIS A 33 17.85 -0.14 -7.12
C HIS A 33 17.84 -1.16 -8.26
N SER A 34 16.66 -1.63 -8.67
CA SER A 34 16.50 -2.63 -9.72
C SER A 34 16.85 -2.08 -11.11
N SER A 35 17.43 -2.96 -11.93
CA SER A 35 17.53 -2.82 -13.38
C SER A 35 16.13 -2.80 -14.02
N ASP A 36 16.05 -2.36 -15.29
CA ASP A 36 14.78 -2.32 -16.03
C ASP A 36 14.17 -3.72 -16.19
N SER A 37 15.02 -4.75 -16.31
CA SER A 37 14.56 -6.15 -16.40
C SER A 37 13.97 -6.64 -15.08
N GLU A 38 14.62 -6.31 -13.96
CA GLU A 38 14.12 -6.65 -12.62
C GLU A 38 12.85 -5.88 -12.26
N LEU A 39 12.74 -4.60 -12.67
CA LEU A 39 11.48 -3.85 -12.53
C LEU A 39 10.36 -4.50 -13.33
N ARG A 40 10.64 -4.97 -14.55
CA ARG A 40 9.65 -5.62 -15.42
C ARG A 40 9.11 -6.91 -14.80
N SER A 41 9.95 -7.67 -14.09
CA SER A 41 9.53 -8.90 -13.42
C SER A 41 8.86 -8.66 -12.06
N SER A 42 9.29 -7.64 -11.31
CA SER A 42 8.80 -7.38 -9.94
C SER A 42 7.54 -6.51 -9.86
N LEU A 43 7.36 -5.55 -10.76
CA LEU A 43 6.22 -4.62 -10.75
C LEU A 43 4.85 -5.31 -10.83
N PRO A 44 4.62 -6.35 -11.67
CA PRO A 44 3.35 -7.08 -11.67
C PRO A 44 3.03 -7.71 -10.31
N ALA A 45 4.03 -8.26 -9.64
CA ALA A 45 3.84 -8.89 -8.33
C ALA A 45 3.59 -7.87 -7.22
N LEU A 46 4.19 -6.67 -7.30
CA LEU A 46 3.84 -5.55 -6.42
C LEU A 46 2.38 -5.16 -6.59
N ILE A 47 1.94 -4.90 -7.82
CA ILE A 47 0.56 -4.51 -8.14
C ILE A 47 -0.42 -5.57 -7.61
N ALA A 48 -0.20 -6.85 -7.90
CA ALA A 48 -1.07 -7.92 -7.44
C ALA A 48 -1.15 -8.00 -5.91
N SER A 49 -0.04 -7.80 -5.20
CA SER A 49 -0.03 -7.79 -3.72
C SER A 49 -0.79 -6.60 -3.14
N MET A 50 -0.68 -5.42 -3.74
CA MET A 50 -1.41 -4.23 -3.30
C MET A 50 -2.89 -4.36 -3.58
N GLU A 51 -3.28 -4.87 -4.75
CA GLU A 51 -4.68 -5.14 -5.07
C GLU A 51 -5.33 -6.13 -4.10
N GLN A 52 -4.58 -7.14 -3.66
CA GLN A 52 -5.08 -8.09 -2.66
C GLN A 52 -5.26 -7.42 -1.29
N ALA A 53 -4.25 -6.69 -0.82
CA ALA A 53 -4.33 -5.96 0.45
C ALA A 53 -5.48 -4.96 0.46
N PHE A 54 -5.63 -4.16 -0.59
CA PHE A 54 -6.73 -3.20 -0.71
C PHE A 54 -8.09 -3.90 -0.75
N ARG A 55 -8.25 -5.03 -1.44
CA ARG A 55 -9.52 -5.77 -1.40
C ARG A 55 -9.87 -6.26 0.01
N GLU A 56 -8.89 -6.72 0.77
CA GLU A 56 -9.09 -7.18 2.16
C GLU A 56 -9.50 -6.02 3.06
N GLU A 57 -8.82 -4.88 2.94
CA GLU A 57 -9.14 -3.66 3.67
C GLU A 57 -10.50 -3.05 3.28
N GLU A 58 -10.83 -3.01 1.99
CA GLU A 58 -12.12 -2.55 1.48
C GLU A 58 -13.28 -3.44 1.94
N THR A 59 -13.05 -4.75 2.00
CA THR A 59 -14.02 -5.70 2.58
C THR A 59 -14.23 -5.41 4.06
N LEU A 60 -13.16 -5.09 4.78
CA LEU A 60 -13.21 -4.72 6.19
C LEU A 60 -13.98 -3.41 6.40
N MET A 61 -13.70 -2.37 5.61
CA MET A 61 -14.45 -1.11 5.62
C MET A 61 -15.94 -1.32 5.37
N ALA A 62 -16.29 -2.14 4.37
CA ALA A 62 -17.68 -2.47 4.06
C ALA A 62 -18.37 -3.20 5.23
N SER A 63 -17.67 -4.12 5.90
CA SER A 63 -18.22 -4.92 7.01
C SER A 63 -18.65 -4.08 8.22
N ILE A 64 -18.02 -2.91 8.41
CA ILE A 64 -18.32 -2.00 9.53
C ILE A 64 -19.08 -0.74 9.09
N ALA A 65 -19.53 -0.69 7.84
CA ALA A 65 -20.13 0.50 7.23
C ALA A 65 -19.27 1.78 7.46
N PHE A 66 -17.97 1.67 7.20
CA PHE A 66 -17.01 2.74 7.46
C PHE A 66 -17.39 4.02 6.69
N PRO A 67 -17.64 5.16 7.38
CA PRO A 67 -18.20 6.35 6.73
C PRO A 67 -17.35 6.94 5.60
N ASP A 68 -16.02 6.85 5.68
CA ASP A 68 -15.10 7.48 4.71
C ASP A 68 -14.56 6.48 3.66
N ALA A 69 -15.23 5.33 3.50
CA ALA A 69 -14.79 4.24 2.62
C ALA A 69 -14.56 4.68 1.17
N ASP A 70 -15.47 5.46 0.59
CA ASP A 70 -15.33 5.91 -0.81
C ASP A 70 -14.05 6.71 -1.05
N ARG A 71 -13.72 7.63 -0.13
CA ARG A 71 -12.50 8.45 -0.20
C ARG A 71 -11.24 7.63 0.04
N HIS A 72 -11.34 6.58 0.85
CA HIS A 72 -10.26 5.63 1.08
C HIS A 72 -9.99 4.81 -0.20
N CYS A 73 -11.02 4.16 -0.75
CA CYS A 73 -10.94 3.41 -2.02
C CYS A 73 -10.42 4.27 -3.17
N GLU A 74 -10.75 5.56 -3.22
CA GLU A 74 -10.23 6.48 -4.23
C GLU A 74 -8.70 6.60 -4.18
N GLN A 75 -8.09 6.60 -3.00
CA GLN A 75 -6.63 6.64 -2.85
C GLN A 75 -5.99 5.33 -3.31
N HIS A 76 -6.59 4.18 -2.98
CA HIS A 76 -6.17 2.87 -3.50
C HIS A 76 -6.21 2.83 -5.03
N PHE A 77 -7.32 3.29 -5.61
CA PHE A 77 -7.49 3.33 -7.05
C PHE A 77 -6.42 4.20 -7.72
N LYS A 78 -6.17 5.41 -7.20
CA LYS A 78 -5.19 6.34 -7.77
C LYS A 78 -3.79 5.75 -7.82
N ILE A 79 -3.33 5.12 -6.74
CA ILE A 79 -1.98 4.53 -6.71
C ILE A 79 -1.88 3.29 -7.61
N LEU A 80 -2.89 2.42 -7.63
CA LEU A 80 -2.93 1.28 -8.55
C LEU A 80 -2.97 1.70 -10.02
N TYR A 81 -3.75 2.73 -10.34
CA TYR A 81 -3.82 3.28 -11.69
C TYR A 81 -2.46 3.79 -12.15
N LEU A 82 -1.76 4.55 -11.31
CA LEU A 82 -0.42 5.06 -11.58
C LEU A 82 0.58 3.90 -11.81
N LEU A 83 0.54 2.86 -10.98
CA LEU A 83 1.42 1.69 -11.13
C LEU A 83 1.12 0.89 -12.41
N ARG A 84 -0.15 0.73 -12.78
CA ARG A 84 -0.55 0.05 -14.02
C ARG A 84 -0.15 0.85 -15.26
N MET A 85 -0.27 2.19 -15.23
CA MET A 85 0.25 3.06 -16.28
C MET A 85 1.77 2.92 -16.43
N ALA A 86 2.49 2.88 -15.31
CA ALA A 86 3.91 2.66 -15.29
C ALA A 86 4.30 1.27 -15.85
N GLN A 87 3.55 0.23 -15.51
CA GLN A 87 3.73 -1.13 -16.04
C GLN A 87 3.56 -1.17 -17.56
N ALA A 88 2.54 -0.49 -18.08
CA ALA A 88 2.28 -0.40 -19.53
C ALA A 88 3.41 0.34 -20.27
N ALA A 89 3.93 1.43 -19.70
CA ALA A 89 5.08 2.14 -20.26
C ALA A 89 6.35 1.26 -20.25
N LEU A 90 6.59 0.56 -19.15
CA LEU A 90 7.74 -0.35 -19.01
C LEU A 90 7.69 -1.48 -20.04
N ALA A 91 6.50 -2.02 -20.36
CA ALA A 91 6.33 -3.01 -21.42
C ALA A 91 6.83 -2.51 -22.79
N ARG A 92 6.69 -1.19 -23.04
CA ARG A 92 7.15 -0.50 -24.25
C ARG A 92 8.59 0.01 -24.18
N ALA A 93 9.37 -0.50 -23.22
CA ALA A 93 10.76 -0.12 -22.97
C ALA A 93 10.96 1.34 -22.51
N ASP A 94 9.93 1.99 -21.97
CA ASP A 94 10.10 3.24 -21.21
C ASP A 94 10.05 2.95 -19.71
N SER A 95 11.21 2.90 -19.06
CA SER A 95 11.34 2.59 -17.64
C SER A 95 11.15 3.80 -16.72
N ARG A 96 11.15 5.03 -17.25
CA ARG A 96 11.07 6.25 -16.43
C ARG A 96 9.80 6.30 -15.58
N PRO A 97 8.58 6.05 -16.13
CA PRO A 97 7.37 6.07 -15.31
C PRO A 97 7.36 5.03 -14.18
N ALA A 98 7.97 3.85 -14.40
CA ALA A 98 8.11 2.82 -13.37
C ALA A 98 9.07 3.25 -12.27
N ARG A 99 10.20 3.87 -12.62
CA ARG A 99 11.14 4.41 -11.64
C ARG A 99 10.51 5.53 -10.81
N ASP A 100 9.81 6.44 -11.45
CA ASP A 100 9.11 7.55 -10.79
C ASP A 100 7.99 7.04 -9.88
N ALA A 101 7.22 6.05 -10.33
CA ALA A 101 6.17 5.43 -9.53
C ALA A 101 6.74 4.76 -8.26
N ILE A 102 7.82 3.97 -8.40
CA ILE A 102 8.49 3.33 -7.25
C ILE A 102 9.11 4.38 -6.32
N ALA A 103 9.64 5.49 -6.86
CA ALA A 103 10.15 6.61 -6.07
C ALA A 103 9.08 7.28 -5.21
N LEU A 104 7.86 7.35 -5.72
CA LEU A 104 6.72 8.01 -5.08
C LEU A 104 6.14 7.15 -3.94
N MET A 105 6.25 5.82 -4.03
CA MET A 105 5.60 4.89 -3.10
C MET A 105 5.88 5.18 -1.60
N PRO A 106 7.12 5.42 -1.15
CA PRO A 106 7.38 5.80 0.24
C PRO A 106 6.63 7.05 0.69
N HIS A 107 6.54 8.07 -0.17
CA HIS A 107 5.86 9.32 0.13
C HIS A 107 4.34 9.11 0.19
N TRP A 108 3.78 8.39 -0.78
CA TRP A 108 2.37 8.03 -0.77
C TRP A 108 2.00 7.26 0.51
N PHE A 109 2.81 6.25 0.89
CA PHE A 109 2.57 5.45 2.08
C PHE A 109 2.62 6.28 3.37
N LEU A 110 3.59 7.19 3.51
CA LEU A 110 3.71 8.07 4.67
C LEU A 110 2.55 9.07 4.82
N ILE A 111 1.80 9.34 3.76
CA ILE A 111 0.58 10.14 3.82
C ILE A 111 -0.63 9.24 4.09
N HIS A 112 -0.75 8.13 3.35
CA HIS A 112 -1.88 7.23 3.42
C HIS A 112 -2.06 6.63 4.82
N LEU A 113 -0.98 6.06 5.38
CA LEU A 113 -0.99 5.41 6.68
C LEU A 113 -1.62 6.26 7.81
N PRO A 114 -1.15 7.50 8.07
CA PRO A 114 -1.73 8.31 9.14
C PRO A 114 -3.08 8.97 8.79
N THR A 115 -3.43 9.13 7.50
CA THR A 115 -4.64 9.89 7.08
C THR A 115 -5.81 9.02 6.63
N LYS A 116 -5.60 7.72 6.43
CA LYS A 116 -6.64 6.78 6.03
C LYS A 116 -6.63 5.53 6.89
N ASP A 117 -5.51 4.81 6.90
CA ASP A 117 -5.41 3.52 7.58
C ASP A 117 -5.57 3.66 9.10
N MET A 118 -5.04 4.73 9.68
CA MET A 118 -5.23 5.07 11.10
C MET A 118 -6.69 5.44 11.43
N GLU A 119 -7.41 6.11 10.52
CA GLU A 119 -8.84 6.41 10.74
C GLU A 119 -9.65 5.11 10.79
N LEU A 120 -9.34 4.16 9.90
CA LEU A 120 -9.95 2.84 9.88
C LEU A 120 -9.58 2.02 11.13
N SER A 121 -8.31 2.02 11.55
CA SER A 121 -7.88 1.27 12.74
C SER A 121 -8.60 1.74 14.01
N VAL A 122 -8.79 3.06 14.16
CA VAL A 122 -9.57 3.63 15.26
C VAL A 122 -11.02 3.15 15.20
N ALA A 123 -11.67 3.20 14.03
CA ALA A 123 -13.05 2.73 13.87
C ALA A 123 -13.21 1.24 14.23
N LEU A 124 -12.27 0.39 13.82
CA LEU A 124 -12.26 -1.03 14.14
C LEU A 124 -12.16 -1.30 15.65
N ASN A 125 -11.28 -0.56 16.33
CA ASN A 125 -11.12 -0.66 17.79
C ASN A 125 -12.37 -0.21 18.56
N MET A 126 -13.15 0.72 18.01
CA MET A 126 -14.40 1.18 18.62
C MET A 126 -15.54 0.16 18.50
N ILE A 127 -15.54 -0.65 17.43
CA ILE A 127 -16.59 -1.64 17.14
C ILE A 127 -16.28 -2.99 17.79
N SER A 128 -15.00 -3.31 17.97
CA SER A 128 -14.55 -4.49 18.68
C SER A 128 -13.63 -4.07 19.84
N PRO A 129 -14.16 -3.78 21.05
CA PRO A 129 -13.36 -3.34 22.20
C PRO A 129 -12.34 -4.38 22.72
N LEU A 130 -12.07 -5.47 22.00
CA LEU A 130 -11.28 -6.60 22.47
C LEU A 130 -10.32 -7.09 21.38
N VAL A 131 -9.18 -6.39 21.26
CA VAL A 131 -7.83 -7.01 21.34
C VAL A 131 -6.87 -6.00 21.98
N SER A 132 -7.10 -5.66 23.24
CA SER A 132 -6.07 -5.08 24.10
C SER A 132 -5.81 -6.03 25.27
N THR A 133 -5.24 -7.19 24.96
CA THR A 133 -4.63 -8.07 25.96
C THR A 133 -3.44 -8.80 25.35
N ALA A 134 -2.25 -8.22 25.50
CA ALA A 134 -0.98 -8.84 25.91
C ALA A 134 0.19 -7.89 25.61
#